data_AF-A0A1Q7AG32-F1
#
_entry.id   AF-A0A1Q7AG32-F1
#
_cell.length_a   1.000
_cell.length_b   1.000
_cell.length_c   1.000
_cell.angle_alpha   90.00
_cell.angle_beta   90.00
_cell.angle_gamma   90.00
#
_symmetry.space_group_name_H-M   'P 1'
#
loop_
_entity.id
_entity.type
_entity.pdbx_description
1 polymer ?
#
loop_
_entity_poly.entity_id
_entity_poly.type
_entity_poly.pdbx_seq_one_letter_code
_entity_poly.pdbx_strand_id
1 'polypeptide(L)'
;MKLASNAVRLASVLFLTAIIVAAACGRADKGRTESASAATRAGANGEKYPEPRWPSYFKPPKSVDDLMDAARSFVRNQSGLQGKGMGILQPGDQVLIVANNDADPMVLDAIKRALGERKITPHMKFVYEMAGETREAADARIARREKGHDITKAGIYQASQWIETQFPNPAEPKAWLKARRPDVYKELFPGETGEVKYDPNAPKQRPRGEAAGGAGGPGGEDADTGAATSTDYRSRNAVGEGIKKYLTAHPEVRGVFWGQGGSTGLRRQLYPMSDKFLGTFVTDNVYTLQSQMSTYPGDVWQLAEEQLLEPLVFVDRMEAKDPEGLDVWADITDEMAQRWAAGAYQRGHLYMFPNQGFFPRWEITFTNGFISDVKGGGAQGEALKEFVKWDKLNNMTYPYHNQPGFWYLYEIAFGSHPKAFRHPIPLLKTGNTSPDRVRSGVIHWGLGIRLWHDPDAPTESKVWRDFSEKNNVPFDHGWHTHTYFTTYRLRLRNANKWVNVLEKGHMTSLDNPEVRALASRYGDPNYLLTEDWIPEVPGINAAGDYLKDYAPAPGDYAFKVMEKANAGTYDHYFPGAGAQITYGQQPAKTNAKPGAARTGGQH
;
A
#
# COMPACT_ATOMS: atom_id res chain seq x y z
N MET A 1 -22.61 -71.77 -43.69
CA MET A 1 -21.24 -71.89 -43.14
C MET A 1 -20.55 -70.56 -43.44
N LYS A 2 -20.06 -69.75 -42.48
CA LYS A 2 -19.03 -70.00 -41.43
C LYS A 2 -17.73 -70.54 -42.06
N LEU A 3 -16.52 -70.06 -41.75
CA LEU A 3 -16.02 -68.95 -40.90
C LEU A 3 -14.53 -68.70 -41.28
N ALA A 4 -13.89 -67.70 -40.65
CA ALA A 4 -12.46 -67.31 -40.74
C ALA A 4 -12.08 -66.35 -41.91
N SER A 5 -11.24 -65.32 -41.71
CA SER A 5 -10.55 -64.89 -40.48
C SER A 5 -10.59 -63.37 -40.28
N ASN A 6 -10.92 -62.96 -39.05
CA ASN A 6 -10.76 -61.59 -38.55
C ASN A 6 -9.68 -61.63 -37.47
N ALA A 7 -8.46 -61.20 -37.80
CA ALA A 7 -7.40 -60.87 -36.86
C ALA A 7 -6.42 -59.91 -37.55
N VAL A 8 -5.70 -59.09 -36.78
CA VAL A 8 -4.69 -58.13 -37.28
C VAL A 8 -5.26 -56.94 -38.07
N ARG A 9 -6.14 -56.13 -37.44
CA ARG A 9 -6.25 -54.67 -37.71
C ARG A 9 -6.91 -53.81 -36.61
N LEU A 10 -6.94 -54.29 -35.37
CA LEU A 10 -7.56 -53.59 -34.23
C LEU A 10 -6.67 -53.54 -32.96
N ALA A 11 -5.35 -53.40 -33.14
CA ALA A 11 -4.37 -53.46 -32.03
C ALA A 11 -3.56 -52.17 -31.80
N SER A 12 -3.78 -51.10 -32.60
CA SER A 12 -2.92 -49.90 -32.60
C SER A 12 -3.61 -48.60 -32.19
N VAL A 13 -4.89 -48.65 -31.78
CA VAL A 13 -5.69 -47.43 -31.45
C VAL A 13 -6.21 -47.42 -30.00
N LEU A 14 -6.10 -48.53 -29.26
CA LEU A 14 -6.64 -48.65 -27.88
C LEU A 14 -5.60 -48.53 -26.76
N PHE A 15 -4.31 -48.30 -27.07
CA PHE A 15 -3.24 -48.19 -26.06
C PHE A 15 -2.73 -46.76 -25.78
N LEU A 16 -3.24 -45.72 -26.48
CA LEU A 16 -2.83 -44.33 -26.25
C LEU A 16 -3.76 -43.50 -25.35
N THR A 17 -4.97 -44.00 -25.03
CA THR A 17 -5.97 -43.26 -24.24
C THR A 17 -5.98 -43.60 -22.75
N ALA A 18 -5.27 -44.63 -22.29
CA ALA A 18 -5.26 -45.06 -20.89
C ALA A 18 -4.19 -44.38 -20.00
N ILE A 19 -3.15 -43.77 -20.59
CA ILE A 19 -2.00 -43.23 -19.83
C ILE A 19 -2.21 -41.77 -19.39
N ILE A 20 -3.07 -41.00 -20.07
CA ILE A 20 -3.27 -39.57 -19.78
C ILE A 20 -4.13 -39.35 -18.51
N VAL A 21 -5.01 -40.29 -18.14
CA VAL A 21 -5.88 -40.15 -16.96
C VAL A 21 -5.14 -40.35 -15.63
N ALA A 22 -4.16 -41.27 -15.58
CA ALA A 22 -3.40 -41.55 -14.36
C ALA A 22 -2.47 -40.38 -13.94
N ALA A 23 -1.93 -39.64 -14.91
CA ALA A 23 -1.06 -38.48 -14.66
C ALA A 23 -1.83 -37.25 -14.13
N ALA A 24 -3.14 -37.16 -14.38
CA ALA A 24 -3.99 -36.08 -13.87
C ALA A 24 -4.36 -36.30 -12.39
N CYS A 25 -4.73 -37.52 -12.00
CA CYS A 25 -5.11 -37.83 -10.61
C CYS A 25 -3.94 -37.68 -9.64
N GLY A 26 -2.72 -38.08 -10.02
CA GLY A 26 -1.53 -37.97 -9.15
C GLY A 26 -1.03 -36.53 -8.89
N ARG A 27 -1.56 -35.53 -9.61
CA ARG A 27 -1.18 -34.11 -9.45
C ARG A 27 -2.11 -33.35 -8.51
N ALA A 28 -3.38 -33.76 -8.42
CA ALA A 28 -4.37 -33.18 -7.52
C ALA A 28 -4.09 -33.52 -6.03
N ASP A 29 -3.71 -34.77 -5.74
CA ASP A 29 -3.44 -35.18 -4.35
C ASP A 29 -2.19 -34.52 -3.76
N LYS A 30 -1.15 -34.26 -4.55
CA LYS A 30 0.06 -33.54 -4.07
C LYS A 30 -0.25 -32.12 -3.60
N GLY A 31 -1.07 -31.37 -4.35
CA GLY A 31 -1.50 -30.03 -3.92
C GLY A 31 -2.32 -30.05 -2.62
N ARG A 32 -3.04 -31.15 -2.36
CA ARG A 32 -3.85 -31.32 -1.16
C ARG A 32 -3.03 -31.75 0.08
N THR A 33 -1.93 -32.47 -0.10
CA THR A 33 -1.00 -32.78 0.99
C THR A 33 -0.01 -31.64 1.29
N GLU A 34 0.41 -30.87 0.29
CA GLU A 34 1.29 -29.70 0.51
C GLU A 34 0.58 -28.56 1.23
N SER A 35 -0.68 -28.26 0.88
CA SER A 35 -1.49 -27.23 1.55
C SER A 35 -1.81 -27.53 3.02
N ALA A 36 -1.86 -28.81 3.42
CA ALA A 36 -1.96 -29.21 4.82
C ALA A 36 -0.67 -28.90 5.64
N SER A 37 0.47 -28.70 4.98
CA SER A 37 1.76 -28.47 5.65
C SER A 37 2.06 -26.99 5.97
N ALA A 38 1.37 -26.03 5.35
CA ALA A 38 1.62 -24.60 5.57
C ALA A 38 1.30 -24.15 7.01
N ALA A 39 0.29 -24.75 7.64
CA ALA A 39 -0.04 -24.52 9.05
C ALA A 39 1.05 -25.04 10.01
N THR A 40 1.76 -26.11 9.65
CA THR A 40 2.77 -26.76 10.51
C THR A 40 4.16 -26.13 10.41
N ARG A 41 4.40 -25.25 9.42
CA ARG A 41 5.72 -24.61 9.21
C ARG A 41 5.90 -23.30 9.98
N ALA A 42 4.85 -22.71 10.51
CA ALA A 42 4.92 -21.36 11.08
C ALA A 42 5.81 -21.32 12.33
N GLY A 43 6.92 -20.58 12.27
CA GLY A 43 7.96 -20.53 13.31
C GLY A 43 8.73 -21.85 13.56
N ALA A 44 8.45 -22.93 12.82
CA ALA A 44 8.80 -24.29 13.25
C ALA A 44 10.21 -24.79 12.88
N ASN A 45 10.93 -24.08 12.00
CA ASN A 45 12.13 -24.63 11.34
C ASN A 45 13.47 -24.38 12.06
N GLY A 46 13.50 -23.68 13.20
CA GLY A 46 14.75 -23.30 13.89
C GLY A 46 15.64 -22.34 13.09
N GLU A 47 15.10 -21.76 12.01
CA GLU A 47 15.77 -20.74 11.22
C GLU A 47 15.85 -19.41 11.97
N LYS A 48 16.99 -18.74 11.87
CA LYS A 48 17.13 -17.37 12.37
C LYS A 48 16.54 -16.38 11.37
N TYR A 49 15.83 -15.39 11.91
CA TYR A 49 15.29 -14.22 11.22
C TYR A 49 15.92 -12.93 11.78
N PRO A 50 15.83 -11.78 11.08
CA PRO A 50 16.36 -10.53 11.58
C PRO A 50 15.74 -10.12 12.92
N GLU A 51 16.58 -9.80 13.90
CA GLU A 51 16.18 -9.33 15.24
C GLU A 51 15.26 -8.10 15.18
N PRO A 52 14.28 -7.95 16.09
CA PRO A 52 13.41 -6.77 16.13
C PRO A 52 14.22 -5.47 16.24
N ARG A 53 13.69 -4.37 15.68
CA ARG A 53 14.31 -3.04 15.76
C ARG A 53 13.29 -1.92 15.75
N TRP A 54 13.58 -0.86 16.50
CA TRP A 54 12.85 0.41 16.47
C TRP A 54 13.81 1.61 16.40
N PRO A 55 13.58 2.63 15.56
CA PRO A 55 14.49 3.76 15.44
C PRO A 55 14.65 4.52 16.77
N SER A 56 15.87 4.63 17.29
CA SER A 56 16.13 5.28 18.58
C SER A 56 16.12 6.81 18.52
N TYR A 57 16.29 7.39 17.33
CA TYR A 57 16.67 8.79 17.16
C TYR A 57 15.52 9.80 17.21
N PHE A 58 14.25 9.37 17.29
CA PHE A 58 13.14 10.30 17.46
C PHE A 58 13.24 11.01 18.81
N LYS A 59 12.84 12.28 18.87
CA LYS A 59 12.93 13.09 20.09
C LYS A 59 11.69 13.99 20.17
N PRO A 60 10.94 14.00 21.29
CA PRO A 60 9.84 14.95 21.46
C PRO A 60 10.36 16.40 21.33
N PRO A 61 9.98 17.15 20.28
CA PRO A 61 10.41 18.53 20.15
C PRO A 61 9.66 19.41 21.14
N LYS A 62 10.34 20.43 21.68
CA LYS A 62 9.75 21.43 22.58
C LYS A 62 9.46 22.75 21.87
N SER A 63 10.12 22.95 20.73
CA SER A 63 10.12 24.17 19.92
C SER A 63 10.34 23.84 18.45
N VAL A 64 10.09 24.82 17.57
CA VAL A 64 10.42 24.72 16.15
C VAL A 64 11.94 24.62 15.94
N ASP A 65 12.73 25.22 16.82
CA ASP A 65 14.20 25.25 16.71
C ASP A 65 14.80 23.85 16.92
N ASP A 66 14.19 22.99 17.75
CA ASP A 66 14.55 21.56 17.88
C ASP A 66 14.36 20.75 16.58
N LEU A 67 13.57 21.26 15.63
CA LEU A 67 13.28 20.63 14.34
C LEU A 67 14.07 21.23 13.19
N MET A 68 14.77 22.36 13.39
CA MET A 68 15.38 23.11 12.30
C MET A 68 16.48 22.35 11.57
N ASP A 69 17.29 21.52 12.23
CA ASP A 69 18.36 20.77 11.57
C ASP A 69 17.82 19.61 10.72
N ALA A 70 16.74 18.97 11.18
CA ALA A 70 16.01 17.99 10.38
C ALA A 70 15.34 18.65 9.17
N ALA A 71 14.67 19.80 9.37
CA ALA A 71 14.07 20.59 8.28
C ALA A 71 15.11 21.06 7.27
N ARG A 72 16.24 21.62 7.70
CA ARG A 72 17.39 22.02 6.87
C ARG A 72 17.94 20.90 6.01
N SER A 73 17.94 19.68 6.53
CA SER A 73 18.42 18.49 5.83
C SER A 73 17.37 18.00 4.83
N PHE A 74 16.12 17.85 5.26
CA PHE A 74 14.98 17.47 4.42
C PHE A 74 14.82 18.41 3.22
N VAL A 75 14.81 19.73 3.42
CA VAL A 75 14.61 20.68 2.31
C VAL A 75 15.79 20.74 1.34
N ARG A 76 16.96 20.18 1.70
CA ARG A 76 18.12 20.03 0.82
C ARG A 76 18.17 18.67 0.13
N ASN A 77 17.41 17.67 0.59
CA ASN A 77 17.41 16.34 -0.03
C ASN A 77 16.87 16.44 -1.48
N GLN A 78 17.63 15.90 -2.43
CA GLN A 78 17.29 15.92 -3.85
C GLN A 78 16.40 14.74 -4.27
N SER A 79 16.23 13.73 -3.40
CA SER A 79 15.24 12.66 -3.55
C SER A 79 14.08 12.83 -2.58
N GLY A 80 12.91 12.35 -3.00
CA GLY A 80 11.71 12.28 -2.17
C GLY A 80 10.97 10.98 -2.46
N LEU A 81 10.11 10.56 -1.54
CA LEU A 81 9.27 9.37 -1.75
C LEU A 81 8.40 9.57 -3.00
N GLN A 82 8.48 8.63 -3.94
CA GLN A 82 7.70 8.64 -5.18
C GLN A 82 7.75 9.98 -5.97
N GLY A 83 8.88 10.70 -5.93
CA GLY A 83 9.04 12.00 -6.58
C GLY A 83 10.44 12.58 -6.48
N LYS A 84 10.56 13.88 -6.79
CA LYS A 84 11.78 14.66 -6.56
C LYS A 84 11.84 15.05 -5.07
N GLY A 85 13.03 15.35 -4.56
CA GLY A 85 13.19 15.99 -3.25
C GLY A 85 13.10 17.52 -3.35
N MET A 86 12.90 18.22 -2.22
CA MET A 86 12.84 19.69 -2.19
C MET A 86 14.18 20.37 -2.52
N GLY A 87 15.29 19.62 -2.51
CA GLY A 87 16.61 20.07 -2.94
C GLY A 87 16.70 20.50 -4.40
N ILE A 88 15.73 20.14 -5.25
CA ILE A 88 15.66 20.62 -6.65
C ILE A 88 15.39 22.14 -6.74
N LEU A 89 14.74 22.70 -5.72
CA LEU A 89 14.27 24.08 -5.72
C LEU A 89 15.46 25.04 -5.64
N GLN A 90 15.41 26.15 -6.36
CA GLN A 90 16.47 27.15 -6.44
C GLN A 90 16.10 28.42 -5.66
N PRO A 91 17.08 29.24 -5.24
CA PRO A 91 16.80 30.57 -4.68
C PRO A 91 15.93 31.41 -5.63
N GLY A 92 14.81 31.92 -5.11
CA GLY A 92 13.79 32.64 -5.89
C GLY A 92 12.62 31.79 -6.38
N ASP A 93 12.70 30.45 -6.33
CA ASP A 93 11.55 29.59 -6.65
C ASP A 93 10.38 29.82 -5.68
N GLN A 94 9.16 29.79 -6.21
CA GLN A 94 7.92 29.69 -5.44
C GLN A 94 7.34 28.29 -5.61
N VAL A 95 6.83 27.67 -4.54
CA VAL A 95 6.37 26.27 -4.55
C VAL A 95 5.09 26.07 -3.75
N LEU A 96 4.13 25.32 -4.30
CA LEU A 96 2.93 24.89 -3.57
C LEU A 96 3.24 23.63 -2.76
N ILE A 97 2.87 23.61 -1.48
CA ILE A 97 2.96 22.45 -0.61
C ILE A 97 1.56 22.18 -0.05
N VAL A 98 0.99 21.03 -0.37
CA VAL A 98 -0.35 20.62 0.07
C VAL A 98 -0.24 19.54 1.17
N ALA A 99 -0.36 19.97 2.41
CA ALA A 99 -0.26 19.15 3.61
C ALA A 99 -1.61 18.50 4.00
N ASN A 100 -1.55 17.41 4.76
CA ASN A 100 -2.75 16.80 5.35
C ASN A 100 -3.40 17.72 6.40
N ASN A 101 -4.70 17.54 6.63
CA ASN A 101 -5.51 18.35 7.56
C ASN A 101 -5.06 18.24 9.04
N ASP A 102 -4.31 17.19 9.37
CA ASP A 102 -3.74 16.88 10.68
C ASP A 102 -2.20 16.98 10.73
N ALA A 103 -1.58 17.62 9.72
CA ALA A 103 -0.16 17.94 9.73
C ALA A 103 0.24 18.80 10.93
N ASP A 104 1.44 18.57 11.46
CA ASP A 104 1.96 19.23 12.66
C ASP A 104 2.40 20.67 12.36
N PRO A 105 1.80 21.70 13.01
CA PRO A 105 2.14 23.09 12.78
C PRO A 105 3.62 23.44 13.06
N MET A 106 4.28 22.78 14.02
CA MET A 106 5.70 23.01 14.31
C MET A 106 6.60 22.50 13.18
N VAL A 107 6.22 21.38 12.56
CA VAL A 107 6.92 20.79 11.41
C VAL A 107 6.73 21.65 10.17
N LEU A 108 5.51 22.12 9.91
CA LEU A 108 5.23 23.03 8.80
C LEU A 108 5.97 24.37 8.96
N ASP A 109 6.09 24.92 10.17
CA ASP A 109 6.89 26.11 10.42
C ASP A 109 8.40 25.85 10.27
N ALA A 110 8.92 24.73 10.79
CA ALA A 110 10.33 24.35 10.59
C ALA A 110 10.69 24.24 9.10
N ILE A 111 9.86 23.56 8.31
CA ILE A 111 10.03 23.43 6.85
C ILE A 111 9.93 24.80 6.17
N LYS A 112 8.96 25.65 6.57
CA LYS A 112 8.81 27.00 6.02
C LYS A 112 10.03 27.87 6.30
N ARG A 113 10.57 27.85 7.52
CA ARG A 113 11.80 28.57 7.89
C ARG A 113 13.00 28.04 7.10
N ALA A 114 13.17 26.72 6.98
CA ALA A 114 14.28 26.11 6.25
C ALA A 114 14.23 26.39 4.72
N LEU A 115 13.03 26.50 4.13
CA LEU A 115 12.87 26.98 2.75
C LEU A 115 13.19 28.49 2.63
N GLY A 116 12.79 29.29 3.63
CA GLY A 116 13.15 30.71 3.73
C GLY A 116 14.66 30.95 3.80
N GLU A 117 15.41 30.14 4.57
CA GLU A 117 16.89 30.16 4.60
C GLU A 117 17.50 29.91 3.19
N ARG A 118 16.83 29.13 2.35
CA ARG A 118 17.21 28.86 0.95
C ARG A 118 16.68 29.91 -0.04
N LYS A 119 16.01 30.96 0.44
CA LYS A 119 15.31 32.00 -0.35
C LYS A 119 14.23 31.43 -1.27
N ILE A 120 13.53 30.39 -0.82
CA ILE A 120 12.37 29.77 -1.51
C ILE A 120 11.09 30.26 -0.82
N THR A 121 10.05 30.56 -1.59
CA THR A 121 8.74 30.98 -1.07
C THR A 121 7.77 29.79 -1.08
N PRO A 122 7.45 29.17 0.07
CA PRO A 122 6.43 28.12 0.15
C PRO A 122 5.02 28.69 0.30
N HIS A 123 4.14 28.25 -0.60
CA HIS A 123 2.69 28.45 -0.53
C HIS A 123 2.14 27.23 0.22
N MET A 124 2.07 27.32 1.55
CA MET A 124 1.52 26.26 2.38
C MET A 124 0.00 26.23 2.27
N LYS A 125 -0.56 25.07 1.92
CA LYS A 125 -1.99 24.81 1.80
C LYS A 125 -2.35 23.46 2.40
N PHE A 126 -3.61 23.31 2.80
CA PHE A 126 -4.16 22.05 3.30
C PHE A 126 -5.02 21.33 2.25
N VAL A 127 -5.15 20.01 2.41
CA VAL A 127 -6.05 19.18 1.59
C VAL A 127 -7.49 19.72 1.60
N TYR A 128 -8.04 20.13 2.74
CA TYR A 128 -9.39 20.72 2.79
C TYR A 128 -9.53 22.01 1.95
N GLU A 129 -8.53 22.90 1.98
CA GLU A 129 -8.55 24.15 1.19
C GLU A 129 -8.58 23.88 -0.31
N MET A 130 -7.78 22.90 -0.76
CA MET A 130 -7.73 22.50 -2.17
C MET A 130 -8.99 21.72 -2.58
N ALA A 131 -9.58 20.95 -1.67
CA ALA A 131 -10.87 20.28 -1.90
C ALA A 131 -12.07 21.25 -1.98
N GLY A 132 -11.90 22.50 -1.54
CA GLY A 132 -12.99 23.48 -1.43
C GLY A 132 -13.97 23.19 -0.29
N GLU A 133 -13.56 22.42 0.73
CA GLU A 133 -14.36 22.14 1.93
C GLU A 133 -13.79 22.89 3.15
N THR A 134 -14.60 23.12 4.19
CA THR A 134 -14.06 23.67 5.45
C THR A 134 -13.33 22.57 6.23
N ARG A 135 -12.44 22.96 7.15
CA ARG A 135 -11.74 22.00 8.01
C ARG A 135 -12.72 21.14 8.80
N GLU A 136 -13.76 21.75 9.35
CA GLU A 136 -14.80 21.10 10.15
C GLU A 136 -15.58 20.07 9.32
N ALA A 137 -15.85 20.37 8.04
CA ALA A 137 -16.49 19.43 7.12
C ALA A 137 -15.59 18.22 6.82
N ALA A 138 -14.30 18.46 6.58
CA ALA A 138 -13.32 17.40 6.35
C ALA A 138 -13.12 16.51 7.58
N ASP A 139 -12.97 17.12 8.76
CA ASP A 139 -12.80 16.40 10.04
C ASP A 139 -14.06 15.62 10.41
N ALA A 140 -15.26 16.18 10.18
CA ALA A 140 -16.53 15.47 10.36
C ALA A 140 -16.72 14.31 9.35
N ARG A 141 -16.18 14.42 8.14
CA ARG A 141 -16.17 13.35 7.14
C ARG A 141 -15.25 12.21 7.57
N ILE A 142 -14.05 12.50 8.06
CA ILE A 142 -13.11 11.50 8.61
C ILE A 142 -13.72 10.84 9.85
N ALA A 143 -14.21 11.62 10.82
CA ALA A 143 -14.81 11.10 12.05
C ALA A 143 -16.06 10.23 11.80
N ARG A 144 -16.80 10.49 10.71
CA ARG A 144 -17.90 9.62 10.27
C ARG A 144 -17.40 8.29 9.70
N ARG A 145 -16.33 8.33 8.89
CA ARG A 145 -15.73 7.13 8.29
C ARG A 145 -15.14 6.18 9.33
N GLU A 146 -14.51 6.72 10.38
CA GLU A 146 -13.93 5.89 11.47
C GLU A 146 -14.90 5.56 12.61
N LYS A 147 -16.19 5.93 12.49
CA LYS A 147 -17.13 5.83 13.60
C LYS A 147 -17.44 4.37 13.94
N GLY A 148 -16.96 3.92 15.10
CA GLY A 148 -17.20 2.56 15.61
C GLY A 148 -16.20 1.53 15.10
N HIS A 149 -15.15 1.95 14.37
CA HIS A 149 -14.03 1.10 14.02
C HIS A 149 -13.18 0.76 15.25
N ASP A 150 -12.83 -0.52 15.39
CA ASP A 150 -11.81 -1.01 16.31
C ASP A 150 -10.43 -0.87 15.65
N ILE A 151 -9.64 0.11 16.10
CA ILE A 151 -8.33 0.42 15.50
C ILE A 151 -7.32 -0.74 15.62
N THR A 152 -7.46 -1.64 16.59
CA THR A 152 -6.55 -2.80 16.68
C THR A 152 -6.85 -3.85 15.62
N LYS A 153 -8.03 -3.78 14.99
CA LYS A 153 -8.50 -4.65 13.90
C LYS A 153 -8.65 -3.90 12.59
N ALA A 154 -8.03 -2.74 12.42
CA ALA A 154 -8.31 -1.85 11.29
C ALA A 154 -8.19 -2.49 9.89
N GLY A 155 -7.39 -3.55 9.75
CA GLY A 155 -7.28 -4.31 8.51
C GLY A 155 -8.55 -5.08 8.12
N ILE A 156 -9.48 -5.34 9.05
CA ILE A 156 -10.77 -5.95 8.69
C ILE A 156 -11.66 -4.99 7.90
N TYR A 157 -11.60 -3.68 8.20
CA TYR A 157 -12.42 -2.66 7.53
C TYR A 157 -11.97 -2.40 6.09
N GLN A 158 -10.89 -3.03 5.66
CA GLN A 158 -10.45 -2.97 4.28
C GLN A 158 -11.43 -3.69 3.34
N ALA A 159 -12.09 -4.75 3.82
CA ALA A 159 -13.28 -5.34 3.21
C ALA A 159 -14.40 -4.31 3.02
N SER A 160 -14.71 -3.55 4.07
CA SER A 160 -15.76 -2.52 4.09
C SER A 160 -15.46 -1.40 3.11
N GLN A 161 -14.22 -0.89 3.13
CA GLN A 161 -13.73 0.12 2.19
C GLN A 161 -13.79 -0.39 0.75
N TRP A 162 -13.41 -1.64 0.47
CA TRP A 162 -13.50 -2.21 -0.87
C TRP A 162 -14.95 -2.27 -1.37
N ILE A 163 -15.89 -2.75 -0.54
CA ILE A 163 -17.33 -2.76 -0.83
C ILE A 163 -17.86 -1.35 -1.10
N GLU A 164 -17.48 -0.36 -0.27
CA GLU A 164 -18.01 1.01 -0.34
C GLU A 164 -17.41 1.89 -1.43
N THR A 165 -16.14 1.67 -1.78
CA THR A 165 -15.39 2.59 -2.63
C THR A 165 -15.11 2.05 -4.03
N GLN A 166 -15.11 0.72 -4.23
CA GLN A 166 -14.78 0.11 -5.51
C GLN A 166 -15.98 -0.29 -6.37
N PHE A 167 -17.17 -0.44 -5.77
CA PHE A 167 -18.40 -0.66 -6.53
C PHE A 167 -19.08 0.67 -6.87
N PRO A 168 -19.54 0.87 -8.12
CA PRO A 168 -20.37 2.02 -8.51
C PRO A 168 -21.66 2.16 -7.68
N ASN A 169 -22.23 1.04 -7.23
CA ASN A 169 -23.34 0.97 -6.29
C ASN A 169 -22.99 -0.04 -5.16
N PRO A 170 -22.61 0.44 -3.96
CA PRO A 170 -22.24 -0.43 -2.84
C PRO A 170 -23.43 -1.10 -2.16
N ALA A 171 -24.68 -0.72 -2.46
CA ALA A 171 -25.85 -1.32 -1.82
C ALA A 171 -26.05 -2.80 -2.23
N GLU A 172 -25.69 -3.16 -3.46
CA GLU A 172 -25.80 -4.54 -3.95
C GLU A 172 -24.81 -5.51 -3.24
N PRO A 173 -23.48 -5.27 -3.21
CA PRO A 173 -22.56 -6.12 -2.45
C PRO A 173 -22.82 -6.08 -0.94
N LYS A 174 -23.28 -4.95 -0.37
CA LYS A 174 -23.74 -4.88 1.03
C LYS A 174 -24.93 -5.81 1.27
N ALA A 175 -25.94 -5.79 0.41
CA ALA A 175 -27.11 -6.66 0.54
C ALA A 175 -26.75 -8.15 0.37
N TRP A 176 -25.88 -8.48 -0.60
CA TRP A 176 -25.35 -9.84 -0.80
C TRP A 176 -24.67 -10.38 0.47
N LEU A 177 -23.72 -9.61 1.03
CA LEU A 177 -23.03 -10.01 2.25
C LEU A 177 -23.99 -10.11 3.43
N LYS A 178 -24.88 -9.12 3.63
CA LYS A 178 -25.82 -9.10 4.76
C LYS A 178 -26.80 -10.26 4.77
N ALA A 179 -27.29 -10.67 3.60
CA ALA A 179 -28.24 -11.78 3.48
C ALA A 179 -27.59 -13.13 3.81
N ARG A 180 -26.28 -13.29 3.56
CA ARG A 180 -25.55 -14.55 3.71
C ARG A 180 -24.81 -14.66 5.04
N ARG A 181 -24.24 -13.54 5.51
CA ARG A 181 -23.42 -13.41 6.72
C ARG A 181 -23.74 -12.11 7.47
N PRO A 182 -24.93 -12.02 8.11
CA PRO A 182 -25.33 -10.85 8.89
C PRO A 182 -24.42 -10.60 10.11
N ASP A 183 -23.75 -11.64 10.59
CA ASP A 183 -22.68 -11.59 11.60
C ASP A 183 -21.45 -10.81 11.09
N VAL A 184 -20.90 -11.21 9.94
CA VAL A 184 -19.75 -10.56 9.30
C VAL A 184 -20.09 -9.13 8.88
N TYR A 185 -21.29 -8.92 8.31
CA TYR A 185 -21.76 -7.59 7.95
C TYR A 185 -21.75 -6.62 9.14
N LYS A 186 -22.20 -7.07 10.31
CA LYS A 186 -22.25 -6.25 11.53
C LYS A 186 -20.84 -5.86 12.02
N GLU A 187 -19.87 -6.75 11.88
CA GLU A 187 -18.47 -6.47 12.27
C GLU A 187 -17.79 -5.54 11.26
N LEU A 188 -18.06 -5.68 9.96
CA LEU A 188 -17.50 -4.84 8.90
C LEU A 188 -18.13 -3.45 8.80
N PHE A 189 -19.42 -3.30 9.13
CA PHE A 189 -20.14 -2.02 9.07
C PHE A 189 -20.67 -1.59 10.45
N PRO A 190 -19.78 -1.36 11.44
CA PRO A 190 -20.18 -1.04 12.80
C PRO A 190 -20.93 0.29 12.84
N GLY A 191 -22.19 0.25 13.25
CA GLY A 191 -23.07 1.42 13.32
C GLY A 191 -24.08 1.54 12.17
N GLU A 192 -24.03 0.69 11.15
CA GLU A 192 -25.11 0.59 10.16
C GLU A 192 -26.32 -0.20 10.69
N THR A 193 -27.31 0.51 11.22
CA THR A 193 -28.57 -0.08 11.70
C THR A 193 -29.73 0.25 10.76
N GLY A 194 -30.10 -0.68 9.88
CA GLY A 194 -31.25 -0.52 8.97
C GLY A 194 -31.23 -1.45 7.76
N GLU A 195 -32.17 -1.25 6.84
CA GLU A 195 -32.15 -1.87 5.51
C GLU A 195 -31.00 -1.31 4.66
N VAL A 196 -30.42 -2.16 3.81
CA VAL A 196 -29.43 -1.73 2.82
C VAL A 196 -30.18 -1.05 1.67
N LYS A 197 -30.26 0.27 1.72
CA LYS A 197 -30.99 1.05 0.71
C LYS A 197 -30.13 1.29 -0.51
N TYR A 198 -30.62 0.86 -1.67
CA TYR A 198 -30.14 1.34 -2.95
C TYR A 198 -30.62 2.78 -3.15
N ASP A 199 -29.68 3.70 -3.35
CA ASP A 199 -29.98 5.01 -3.90
C ASP A 199 -29.71 4.96 -5.42
N PRO A 200 -30.74 4.99 -6.29
CA PRO A 200 -30.55 5.01 -7.74
C PRO A 200 -29.90 6.31 -8.25
N ASN A 201 -29.86 7.35 -7.41
CA ASN A 201 -29.14 8.60 -7.65
C ASN A 201 -27.77 8.61 -6.97
N ALA A 202 -27.34 7.50 -6.33
CA ALA A 202 -25.98 7.32 -5.86
C ALA A 202 -25.03 7.57 -7.04
N PRO A 203 -24.15 8.58 -6.98
CA PRO A 203 -23.41 8.95 -8.18
C PRO A 203 -22.42 7.83 -8.57
N LYS A 204 -22.40 7.49 -9.86
CA LYS A 204 -21.61 6.38 -10.43
C LYS A 204 -20.16 6.78 -10.66
N GLN A 205 -19.22 5.86 -10.45
CA GLN A 205 -17.77 6.11 -10.52
C GLN A 205 -17.30 6.69 -11.87
N ARG A 206 -17.13 8.02 -11.93
CA ARG A 206 -16.66 8.74 -13.13
C ARG A 206 -15.36 9.52 -12.90
N PRO A 207 -14.20 8.98 -13.30
CA PRO A 207 -13.02 9.76 -13.63
C PRO A 207 -13.10 10.43 -15.02
N ARG A 208 -12.48 11.61 -15.10
CA ARG A 208 -12.40 12.52 -16.26
C ARG A 208 -11.16 12.27 -17.10
N GLY A 209 -11.25 12.45 -18.42
CA GLY A 209 -10.03 12.48 -19.25
C GLY A 209 -10.14 11.98 -20.69
N GLU A 210 -10.89 12.69 -21.54
CA GLU A 210 -10.49 12.82 -22.95
C GLU A 210 -10.97 14.15 -23.52
N ALA A 211 -10.03 15.05 -23.86
CA ALA A 211 -10.28 16.00 -24.93
C ALA A 211 -9.83 15.29 -26.21
N ALA A 212 -10.78 15.00 -27.11
CA ALA A 212 -10.55 14.10 -28.23
C ALA A 212 -9.39 14.56 -29.14
N GLY A 213 -8.27 13.85 -29.07
CA GLY A 213 -7.05 14.10 -29.83
C GLY A 213 -7.09 13.59 -31.27
N GLY A 214 -8.20 13.78 -31.98
CA GLY A 214 -8.27 13.71 -33.45
C GLY A 214 -8.61 12.36 -34.10
N ALA A 215 -9.90 12.19 -34.45
CA ALA A 215 -10.32 11.43 -35.64
C ALA A 215 -11.74 11.84 -36.12
N GLY A 216 -11.85 12.99 -36.80
CA GLY A 216 -12.90 13.30 -37.78
C GLY A 216 -14.39 13.32 -37.36
N GLY A 217 -14.91 14.50 -37.02
CA GLY A 217 -16.37 14.76 -36.99
C GLY A 217 -16.73 16.15 -36.42
N PRO A 218 -17.59 16.95 -37.07
CA PRO A 218 -18.00 18.25 -36.54
C PRO A 218 -19.23 18.13 -35.61
N GLY A 219 -19.07 18.53 -34.36
CA GLY A 219 -20.17 18.67 -33.38
C GLY A 219 -20.15 17.61 -32.28
N GLY A 220 -19.74 18.02 -31.08
CA GLY A 220 -19.62 17.13 -29.92
C GLY A 220 -18.63 17.64 -28.88
N GLU A 221 -18.86 18.85 -28.36
CA GLU A 221 -18.17 19.31 -27.14
C GLU A 221 -18.68 18.48 -25.95
N ASP A 222 -18.02 17.36 -25.64
CA ASP A 222 -18.24 16.71 -24.35
C ASP A 222 -17.43 17.47 -23.29
N ALA A 223 -18.02 18.57 -22.80
CA ALA A 223 -17.48 19.42 -21.76
C ALA A 223 -17.47 18.65 -20.42
N ASP A 224 -16.45 17.81 -20.26
CA ASP A 224 -16.31 16.90 -19.13
C ASP A 224 -16.29 17.68 -17.80
N THR A 225 -17.45 17.68 -17.15
CA THR A 225 -17.75 18.28 -15.84
C THR A 225 -18.01 17.20 -14.80
N GLY A 226 -17.58 15.96 -15.07
CA GLY A 226 -17.92 14.77 -14.30
C GLY A 226 -17.41 14.79 -12.86
N ALA A 227 -18.34 14.76 -11.90
CA ALA A 227 -18.01 14.59 -10.50
C ALA A 227 -17.59 13.14 -10.19
N ALA A 228 -16.41 12.97 -9.56
CA ALA A 228 -16.00 11.73 -8.90
C ALA A 228 -17.00 11.27 -7.82
N THR A 229 -16.97 10.01 -7.36
CA THR A 229 -18.10 9.50 -6.56
C THR A 229 -17.91 8.66 -5.30
N SER A 230 -16.78 7.99 -5.04
CA SER A 230 -16.45 7.65 -3.64
C SER A 230 -16.05 8.93 -2.91
N THR A 231 -16.32 9.07 -1.61
CA THR A 231 -15.98 10.31 -0.87
C THR A 231 -14.49 10.64 -0.92
N ASP A 232 -13.64 9.63 -0.95
CA ASP A 232 -12.19 9.81 -0.95
C ASP A 232 -11.64 10.00 -2.37
N TYR A 233 -12.25 9.43 -3.42
CA TYR A 233 -11.95 9.78 -4.82
C TYR A 233 -12.46 11.19 -5.17
N ARG A 234 -13.63 11.58 -4.65
CA ARG A 234 -14.14 12.97 -4.70
C ARG A 234 -13.14 13.93 -4.08
N SER A 235 -12.74 13.67 -2.84
CA SER A 235 -11.79 14.52 -2.13
C SER A 235 -10.48 14.62 -2.91
N ARG A 236 -9.89 13.50 -3.36
CA ARG A 236 -8.64 13.51 -4.13
C ARG A 236 -8.74 14.26 -5.46
N ASN A 237 -9.84 14.09 -6.20
CA ASN A 237 -10.03 14.76 -7.49
C ASN A 237 -10.34 16.26 -7.29
N ALA A 238 -11.15 16.61 -6.29
CA ALA A 238 -11.42 18.01 -5.92
C ALA A 238 -10.11 18.73 -5.53
N VAL A 239 -9.24 18.07 -4.76
CA VAL A 239 -7.89 18.60 -4.44
C VAL A 239 -7.05 18.80 -5.70
N GLY A 240 -7.06 17.84 -6.63
CA GLY A 240 -6.37 17.99 -7.92
C GLY A 240 -6.87 19.16 -8.76
N GLU A 241 -8.18 19.38 -8.83
CA GLU A 241 -8.79 20.55 -9.49
C GLU A 241 -8.46 21.86 -8.76
N GLY A 242 -8.50 21.87 -7.41
CA GLY A 242 -8.09 23.02 -6.61
C GLY A 242 -6.63 23.41 -6.82
N ILE A 243 -5.74 22.43 -6.89
CA ILE A 243 -4.32 22.61 -7.22
C ILE A 243 -4.16 23.17 -8.64
N LYS A 244 -4.84 22.61 -9.65
CA LYS A 244 -4.79 23.14 -11.03
C LYS A 244 -5.27 24.59 -11.09
N LYS A 245 -6.39 24.90 -10.43
CA LYS A 245 -6.92 26.28 -10.31
C LYS A 245 -5.91 27.21 -9.62
N TYR A 246 -5.26 26.74 -8.56
CA TYR A 246 -4.23 27.51 -7.85
C TYR A 246 -3.03 27.81 -8.76
N LEU A 247 -2.45 26.79 -9.39
CA LEU A 247 -1.31 26.94 -10.30
C LEU A 247 -1.65 27.76 -11.57
N THR A 248 -2.92 27.79 -11.99
CA THR A 248 -3.38 28.68 -13.07
C THR A 248 -3.42 30.14 -12.63
N ALA A 249 -3.86 30.42 -11.40
CA ALA A 249 -3.90 31.76 -10.83
C ALA A 249 -2.51 32.27 -10.40
N HIS A 250 -1.57 31.35 -10.16
CA HIS A 250 -0.22 31.60 -9.67
C HIS A 250 0.84 31.02 -10.64
N PRO A 251 0.99 31.57 -11.86
CA PRO A 251 1.95 31.08 -12.85
C PRO A 251 3.41 31.17 -12.39
N GLU A 252 3.72 32.01 -11.41
CA GLU A 252 5.01 32.12 -10.73
C GLU A 252 5.37 30.87 -9.90
N VAL A 253 4.39 30.04 -9.54
CA VAL A 253 4.61 28.82 -8.77
C VAL A 253 5.14 27.71 -9.67
N ARG A 254 6.34 27.23 -9.32
CA ARG A 254 7.09 26.22 -10.07
C ARG A 254 6.29 24.94 -10.27
N GLY A 255 5.62 24.48 -9.22
CA GLY A 255 4.87 23.23 -9.15
C GLY A 255 4.43 22.92 -7.72
N VAL A 256 4.03 21.67 -7.48
CA VAL A 256 3.41 21.22 -6.22
C VAL A 256 4.07 19.97 -5.63
N PHE A 257 4.23 19.97 -4.31
CA PHE A 257 4.40 18.75 -3.50
C PHE A 257 3.07 18.41 -2.82
N TRP A 258 2.54 17.22 -3.03
CA TRP A 258 1.20 16.84 -2.57
C TRP A 258 1.05 15.32 -2.35
N GLY A 259 0.36 14.96 -1.27
CA GLY A 259 -0.18 13.62 -1.02
C GLY A 259 0.78 12.68 -0.31
N GLN A 260 0.24 11.57 0.20
CA GLN A 260 0.94 10.61 1.06
C GLN A 260 1.50 9.37 0.34
N GLY A 261 1.37 9.32 -0.98
CA GLY A 261 1.73 8.15 -1.81
C GLY A 261 0.78 7.99 -2.99
N GLY A 262 1.03 6.99 -3.84
CA GLY A 262 0.27 6.76 -5.07
C GLY A 262 0.54 7.84 -6.12
N SER A 263 1.80 8.28 -6.26
CA SER A 263 2.17 9.43 -7.08
C SER A 263 1.71 9.34 -8.53
N THR A 264 1.64 8.14 -9.12
CA THR A 264 1.09 7.89 -10.45
C THR A 264 -0.34 8.41 -10.58
N GLY A 265 -1.19 8.16 -9.57
CA GLY A 265 -2.55 8.66 -9.51
C GLY A 265 -2.61 10.17 -9.28
N LEU A 266 -1.81 10.69 -8.32
CA LEU A 266 -1.76 12.12 -8.00
C LEU A 266 -1.31 12.97 -9.19
N ARG A 267 -0.27 12.52 -9.90
CA ARG A 267 0.24 13.15 -11.12
C ARG A 267 -0.81 13.18 -12.24
N ARG A 268 -1.55 12.08 -12.44
CA ARG A 268 -2.66 12.01 -13.40
C ARG A 268 -3.79 13.01 -13.08
N GLN A 269 -4.10 13.25 -11.80
CA GLN A 269 -5.11 14.27 -11.43
C GLN A 269 -4.74 15.69 -11.85
N LEU A 270 -3.44 15.99 -12.00
CA LEU A 270 -2.96 17.29 -12.46
C LEU A 270 -2.99 17.45 -13.98
N TYR A 271 -3.31 16.42 -14.77
CA TYR A 271 -3.39 16.52 -16.23
C TYR A 271 -4.27 17.72 -16.68
N PRO A 272 -3.83 18.55 -17.65
CA PRO A 272 -2.60 18.43 -18.45
C PRO A 272 -1.29 18.91 -17.78
N MET A 273 -1.35 19.52 -16.59
CA MET A 273 -0.21 20.02 -15.80
C MET A 273 0.57 18.91 -15.05
N SER A 274 0.72 17.72 -15.65
CA SER A 274 1.37 16.56 -15.03
C SER A 274 2.88 16.76 -14.76
N ASP A 275 3.49 17.75 -15.42
CA ASP A 275 4.87 18.22 -15.24
C ASP A 275 5.05 19.05 -13.95
N LYS A 276 4.00 19.75 -13.51
CA LYS A 276 3.96 20.54 -12.28
C LYS A 276 3.93 19.68 -11.01
N PHE A 277 3.68 18.37 -11.10
CA PHE A 277 3.84 17.46 -9.96
C PHE A 277 5.33 17.27 -9.65
N LEU A 278 5.79 17.80 -8.52
CA LEU A 278 7.20 17.70 -8.09
C LEU A 278 7.46 16.44 -7.27
N GLY A 279 6.53 16.03 -6.41
CA GLY A 279 6.61 14.81 -5.60
C GLY A 279 5.52 14.70 -4.56
N THR A 280 5.56 13.64 -3.75
CA THR A 280 4.69 13.49 -2.57
C THR A 280 5.14 14.44 -1.44
N PHE A 281 4.26 14.70 -0.47
CA PHE A 281 4.59 15.46 0.73
C PHE A 281 4.24 14.65 1.98
N VAL A 282 5.06 13.64 2.28
CA VAL A 282 4.89 12.76 3.45
C VAL A 282 5.49 13.30 4.74
N THR A 283 6.30 14.34 4.64
CA THR A 283 7.06 14.92 5.75
C THR A 283 6.26 16.02 6.44
N ASP A 284 5.09 15.65 6.97
CA ASP A 284 4.09 16.56 7.55
C ASP A 284 3.98 16.48 9.09
N ASN A 285 4.79 15.64 9.75
CA ASN A 285 4.76 15.43 11.19
C ASN A 285 6.16 15.09 11.77
N VAL A 286 6.26 15.06 13.11
CA VAL A 286 7.56 14.96 13.80
C VAL A 286 8.33 13.68 13.49
N TYR A 287 7.63 12.55 13.33
CA TYR A 287 8.27 11.27 13.03
C TYR A 287 8.81 11.27 11.61
N THR A 288 8.04 11.72 10.62
CA THR A 288 8.52 11.75 9.23
C THR A 288 9.64 12.78 9.06
N LEU A 289 9.58 13.94 9.74
CA LEU A 289 10.66 14.94 9.68
C LEU A 289 11.96 14.46 10.35
N GLN A 290 11.89 13.86 11.54
CA GLN A 290 13.07 13.37 12.26
C GLN A 290 13.58 12.02 11.72
N SER A 291 12.80 11.31 10.91
CA SER A 291 13.24 10.04 10.31
C SER A 291 14.39 10.21 9.32
N GLN A 292 15.31 9.24 9.31
CA GLN A 292 16.35 9.18 8.30
C GLN A 292 15.80 8.90 6.88
N MET A 293 14.52 8.53 6.76
CA MET A 293 13.81 8.46 5.48
C MET A 293 13.77 9.81 4.75
N SER A 294 13.57 10.92 5.47
CA SER A 294 13.50 12.26 4.87
C SER A 294 14.85 12.79 4.37
N THR A 295 15.97 12.18 4.79
CA THR A 295 17.33 12.65 4.49
C THR A 295 18.21 11.58 3.83
N TYR A 296 17.63 10.46 3.41
CA TYR A 296 18.37 9.33 2.84
C TYR A 296 19.00 9.69 1.48
N PRO A 297 20.26 9.30 1.20
CA PRO A 297 20.91 9.61 -0.07
C PRO A 297 20.17 9.02 -1.26
N GLY A 298 19.72 9.91 -2.15
CA GLY A 298 18.84 9.57 -3.27
C GLY A 298 19.47 8.69 -4.34
N ASP A 299 20.79 8.83 -4.55
CA ASP A 299 21.59 8.07 -5.49
C ASP A 299 21.91 6.66 -4.97
N VAL A 300 22.21 6.52 -3.67
CA VAL A 300 22.32 5.21 -2.99
C VAL A 300 21.01 4.44 -3.08
N TRP A 301 19.88 5.12 -2.84
CA TRP A 301 18.55 4.52 -2.98
C TRP A 301 18.26 4.09 -4.41
N GLN A 302 18.52 4.98 -5.38
CA GLN A 302 18.32 4.72 -6.81
C GLN A 302 19.12 3.49 -7.26
N LEU A 303 20.42 3.44 -6.94
CA LEU A 303 21.29 2.34 -7.34
C LEU A 303 20.85 1.01 -6.70
N ALA A 304 20.38 1.02 -5.45
CA ALA A 304 19.84 -0.17 -4.79
C ALA A 304 18.53 -0.67 -5.44
N GLU A 305 17.69 0.23 -5.96
CA GLU A 305 16.52 -0.13 -6.76
C GLU A 305 16.90 -0.67 -8.15
N GLU A 306 17.86 -0.03 -8.83
CA GLU A 306 18.32 -0.43 -10.18
C GLU A 306 18.98 -1.81 -10.19
N GLN A 307 19.92 -2.06 -9.26
CA GLN A 307 20.58 -3.36 -9.07
C GLN A 307 19.60 -4.49 -8.74
N LEU A 308 18.43 -4.15 -8.20
CA LEU A 308 17.38 -5.10 -7.89
C LEU A 308 16.46 -5.41 -9.09
N LEU A 309 16.24 -4.42 -9.95
CA LEU A 309 15.32 -4.51 -11.10
C LEU A 309 16.00 -5.08 -12.35
N GLU A 310 17.31 -4.92 -12.51
CA GLU A 310 18.10 -5.44 -13.65
C GLU A 310 17.77 -6.91 -14.01
N PRO A 311 17.60 -7.86 -13.07
CA PRO A 311 17.35 -9.25 -13.41
C PRO A 311 15.94 -9.53 -13.96
N LEU A 312 14.96 -8.62 -13.78
CA LEU A 312 13.54 -8.88 -14.04
C LEU A 312 13.25 -9.28 -15.49
N VAL A 313 13.92 -8.65 -16.45
CA VAL A 313 13.73 -8.92 -17.89
C VAL A 313 14.17 -10.33 -18.29
N PHE A 314 14.98 -10.99 -17.46
CA PHE A 314 15.52 -12.34 -17.69
C PHE A 314 14.82 -13.44 -16.87
N VAL A 315 13.76 -13.12 -16.13
CA VAL A 315 13.08 -14.11 -15.26
C VAL A 315 12.34 -15.16 -16.09
N ASP A 316 12.37 -16.42 -15.65
CA ASP A 316 11.44 -17.47 -16.13
C ASP A 316 10.62 -18.13 -15.01
N ARG A 317 10.93 -17.85 -13.73
CA ARG A 317 10.21 -18.35 -12.56
C ARG A 317 10.44 -17.45 -11.35
N MET A 318 9.39 -17.21 -10.56
CA MET A 318 9.46 -16.60 -9.23
C MET A 318 9.00 -17.59 -8.16
N GLU A 319 9.58 -17.49 -6.96
CA GLU A 319 9.14 -18.21 -5.77
C GLU A 319 9.26 -17.31 -4.54
N ALA A 320 8.28 -17.35 -3.64
CA ALA A 320 8.29 -16.59 -2.39
C ALA A 320 7.87 -17.46 -1.21
N LYS A 321 8.64 -17.41 -0.13
CA LYS A 321 8.40 -18.17 1.11
C LYS A 321 8.60 -17.31 2.34
N ASP A 322 7.72 -17.47 3.33
CA ASP A 322 7.70 -16.66 4.55
C ASP A 322 7.39 -17.54 5.78
N PRO A 323 8.01 -17.28 6.96
CA PRO A 323 7.73 -18.00 8.20
C PRO A 323 6.27 -17.94 8.68
N GLU A 324 5.41 -17.06 8.14
CA GLU A 324 3.97 -17.07 8.45
C GLU A 324 3.19 -18.14 7.66
N GLY A 325 3.83 -18.84 6.72
CA GLY A 325 3.30 -19.98 5.96
C GLY A 325 3.11 -19.74 4.46
N LEU A 326 3.60 -18.62 3.92
CA LEU A 326 3.62 -18.35 2.48
C LEU A 326 4.47 -19.39 1.74
N ASP A 327 3.93 -19.97 0.67
CA ASP A 327 4.68 -20.82 -0.27
C ASP A 327 4.03 -20.67 -1.66
N VAL A 328 4.43 -19.65 -2.42
CA VAL A 328 3.87 -19.33 -3.73
C VAL A 328 4.94 -19.33 -4.82
N TRP A 329 4.54 -19.69 -6.04
CA TRP A 329 5.41 -19.68 -7.22
C TRP A 329 4.60 -19.38 -8.48
N ALA A 330 5.29 -18.85 -9.50
CA ALA A 330 4.75 -18.68 -10.84
C ALA A 330 5.87 -18.87 -11.87
N ASP A 331 5.57 -19.56 -12.97
CA ASP A 331 6.42 -19.57 -14.15
C ASP A 331 6.11 -18.32 -15.00
N ILE A 332 7.14 -17.67 -15.54
CA ILE A 332 7.08 -16.34 -16.15
C ILE A 332 7.47 -16.44 -17.62
N THR A 333 6.60 -16.00 -18.55
CA THR A 333 6.91 -16.00 -19.99
C THR A 333 7.89 -14.88 -20.37
N ASP A 334 8.44 -14.90 -21.59
CA ASP A 334 9.34 -13.82 -22.07
C ASP A 334 8.65 -12.45 -22.03
N GLU A 335 7.44 -12.42 -22.56
CA GLU A 335 6.58 -11.24 -22.60
C GLU A 335 6.21 -10.75 -21.20
N MET A 336 5.92 -11.65 -20.26
CA MET A 336 5.66 -11.28 -18.86
C MET A 336 6.89 -10.66 -18.20
N ALA A 337 8.09 -11.22 -18.40
CA ALA A 337 9.34 -10.68 -17.87
C ALA A 337 9.65 -9.28 -18.42
N GLN A 338 9.47 -9.08 -19.73
CA GLN A 338 9.65 -7.78 -20.39
C GLN A 338 8.64 -6.72 -19.90
N ARG A 339 7.34 -7.08 -19.84
CA ARG A 339 6.29 -6.19 -19.32
C ARG A 339 6.50 -5.84 -17.84
N TRP A 340 6.94 -6.80 -17.03
CA TRP A 340 7.25 -6.58 -15.62
C TRP A 340 8.44 -5.63 -15.44
N ALA A 341 9.54 -5.86 -16.15
CA ALA A 341 10.70 -4.97 -16.12
C ALA A 341 10.35 -3.52 -16.54
N ALA A 342 9.45 -3.35 -17.51
CA ALA A 342 8.97 -2.03 -17.94
C ALA A 342 8.03 -1.34 -16.92
N GLY A 343 7.26 -2.11 -16.14
CA GLY A 343 6.23 -1.60 -15.22
C GLY A 343 6.63 -1.51 -13.75
N ALA A 344 7.68 -2.20 -13.31
CA ALA A 344 8.01 -2.38 -11.89
C ALA A 344 8.51 -1.12 -11.16
N TYR A 345 8.96 -0.08 -11.86
CA TYR A 345 9.65 1.03 -11.20
C TYR A 345 8.70 2.11 -10.64
N GLN A 346 8.60 2.18 -9.31
CA GLN A 346 8.16 3.38 -8.57
C GLN A 346 9.03 3.53 -7.31
N ARG A 347 9.76 4.66 -7.20
CA ARG A 347 10.70 4.91 -6.10
C ARG A 347 10.07 4.74 -4.72
N GLY A 348 10.61 3.83 -3.92
CA GLY A 348 10.15 3.50 -2.58
C GLY A 348 9.00 2.51 -2.49
N HIS A 349 8.49 2.04 -3.62
CA HIS A 349 7.36 1.11 -3.66
C HIS A 349 7.35 0.40 -5.02
N LEU A 350 8.19 -0.62 -5.16
CA LEU A 350 8.41 -1.27 -6.45
C LEU A 350 7.15 -2.06 -6.85
N TYR A 351 6.63 -1.73 -8.03
CA TYR A 351 5.36 -2.23 -8.55
C TYR A 351 5.41 -3.74 -8.83
N MET A 352 5.06 -4.50 -7.81
CA MET A 352 3.63 -4.83 -7.69
C MET A 352 3.05 -4.06 -6.46
N PHE A 353 1.86 -4.35 -5.90
CA PHE A 353 1.05 -3.32 -5.21
C PHE A 353 0.21 -3.90 -3.97
N PRO A 354 -0.70 -3.23 -3.18
CA PRO A 354 -0.63 -3.24 -1.68
C PRO A 354 -1.86 -2.96 -0.68
N ASN A 355 -1.95 -3.65 0.48
CA ASN A 355 -2.78 -3.37 1.70
C ASN A 355 -2.28 -2.40 2.80
N GLN A 356 -3.10 -2.29 3.85
CA GLN A 356 -2.93 -1.54 5.10
C GLN A 356 -3.76 -2.24 6.21
N GLY A 357 -3.22 -2.35 7.43
CA GLY A 357 -3.96 -2.75 8.64
C GLY A 357 -3.77 -4.20 9.11
N PHE A 358 -4.19 -4.46 10.36
CA PHE A 358 -4.12 -5.78 11.02
C PHE A 358 -5.46 -6.52 10.96
N PHE A 359 -5.37 -7.83 10.71
CA PHE A 359 -6.46 -8.81 10.82
C PHE A 359 -5.86 -10.15 11.30
N PRO A 360 -6.65 -11.07 11.90
CA PRO A 360 -6.15 -12.39 12.31
C PRO A 360 -5.59 -13.18 11.12
N ARG A 361 -4.62 -14.08 11.36
CA ARG A 361 -4.01 -14.90 10.30
C ARG A 361 -5.05 -15.52 9.36
N TRP A 362 -4.76 -15.48 8.05
CA TRP A 362 -5.52 -16.17 7.03
C TRP A 362 -4.64 -17.08 6.16
N GLU A 363 -5.28 -18.05 5.52
CA GLU A 363 -4.68 -18.92 4.50
C GLU A 363 -5.51 -18.76 3.23
N ILE A 364 -4.86 -18.38 2.13
CA ILE A 364 -5.47 -18.27 0.81
C ILE A 364 -4.76 -19.27 -0.11
N THR A 365 -5.53 -20.19 -0.69
CA THR A 365 -4.99 -21.14 -1.68
C THR A 365 -5.23 -20.58 -3.06
N PHE A 366 -4.19 -20.57 -3.90
CA PHE A 366 -4.30 -20.24 -5.32
C PHE A 366 -4.23 -21.49 -6.19
N THR A 367 -4.96 -21.49 -7.29
CA THR A 367 -4.92 -22.56 -8.30
C THR A 367 -5.06 -21.92 -9.67
N ASN A 368 -4.05 -22.12 -10.53
CA ASN A 368 -3.97 -21.52 -11.87
C ASN A 368 -4.12 -19.97 -11.87
N GLY A 369 -3.60 -19.30 -10.84
CA GLY A 369 -3.66 -17.84 -10.69
C GLY A 369 -4.88 -17.29 -9.93
N PHE A 370 -5.91 -18.12 -9.69
CA PHE A 370 -7.14 -17.73 -9.00
C PHE A 370 -7.19 -18.21 -7.55
N ILE A 371 -7.90 -17.49 -6.67
CA ILE A 371 -8.26 -17.98 -5.33
C ILE A 371 -9.18 -19.20 -5.45
N SER A 372 -8.82 -20.29 -4.78
CA SER A 372 -9.60 -21.54 -4.73
C SER A 372 -10.07 -21.94 -3.33
N ASP A 373 -9.43 -21.45 -2.26
CA ASP A 373 -9.89 -21.61 -0.87
C ASP A 373 -9.44 -20.43 0.01
N VAL A 374 -10.21 -20.13 1.07
CA VAL A 374 -9.95 -19.06 2.05
C VAL A 374 -10.32 -19.54 3.46
N LYS A 375 -9.37 -19.45 4.40
CA LYS A 375 -9.53 -19.81 5.81
C LYS A 375 -9.01 -18.70 6.71
N GLY A 376 -9.62 -18.50 7.88
CA GLY A 376 -9.18 -17.49 8.85
C GLY A 376 -9.49 -16.06 8.39
N GLY A 377 -8.69 -15.07 8.83
CA GLY A 377 -8.84 -13.67 8.41
C GLY A 377 -9.90 -12.85 9.14
N GLY A 378 -10.56 -13.41 10.15
CA GLY A 378 -11.69 -12.77 10.83
C GLY A 378 -12.82 -12.41 9.88
N ALA A 379 -13.53 -11.31 10.16
CA ALA A 379 -14.61 -10.81 9.30
C ALA A 379 -14.16 -10.52 7.85
N GLN A 380 -12.91 -10.11 7.64
CA GLN A 380 -12.32 -9.91 6.32
C GLN A 380 -12.24 -11.23 5.54
N GLY A 381 -11.54 -12.24 6.06
CA GLY A 381 -11.41 -13.53 5.37
C GLY A 381 -12.76 -14.21 5.13
N GLU A 382 -13.69 -14.12 6.08
CA GLU A 382 -15.03 -14.69 5.93
C GLU A 382 -15.91 -13.91 4.92
N ALA A 383 -15.72 -12.60 4.74
CA ALA A 383 -16.38 -11.85 3.67
C ALA A 383 -15.77 -12.17 2.29
N LEU A 384 -14.43 -12.24 2.17
CA LEU A 384 -13.74 -12.65 0.95
C LEU A 384 -14.25 -14.03 0.46
N LYS A 385 -14.38 -14.98 1.38
CA LYS A 385 -14.91 -16.32 1.16
C LYS A 385 -16.36 -16.35 0.63
N GLU A 386 -17.16 -15.32 0.88
CA GLU A 386 -18.50 -15.18 0.30
C GLU A 386 -18.51 -14.46 -1.06
N PHE A 387 -17.57 -13.53 -1.29
CA PHE A 387 -17.43 -12.87 -2.60
C PHE A 387 -16.70 -13.72 -3.65
N VAL A 388 -15.80 -14.62 -3.23
CA VAL A 388 -15.19 -15.67 -4.08
C VAL A 388 -16.25 -16.69 -4.56
N LYS A 389 -17.43 -16.73 -3.96
CA LYS A 389 -18.58 -17.54 -4.40
C LYS A 389 -19.64 -16.75 -5.17
N TRP A 390 -19.42 -15.45 -5.40
CA TRP A 390 -20.43 -14.63 -6.08
C TRP A 390 -20.28 -14.74 -7.60
N ASP A 391 -21.20 -15.46 -8.23
CA ASP A 391 -21.25 -15.67 -9.70
C ASP A 391 -21.02 -14.39 -10.51
N LYS A 392 -21.50 -13.25 -10.01
CA LYS A 392 -21.31 -11.94 -10.62
C LYS A 392 -19.85 -11.57 -10.86
N LEU A 393 -18.96 -11.94 -9.94
CA LEU A 393 -17.52 -11.64 -10.03
C LEU A 393 -16.75 -12.77 -10.72
N ASN A 394 -17.29 -13.99 -10.72
CA ASN A 394 -16.63 -15.19 -11.25
C ASN A 394 -16.91 -15.45 -12.72
N ASN A 395 -18.12 -15.14 -13.20
CA ASN A 395 -18.58 -15.51 -14.55
C ASN A 395 -18.43 -14.37 -15.58
N MET A 396 -17.97 -13.19 -15.15
CA MET A 396 -17.70 -12.06 -16.05
C MET A 396 -16.25 -12.08 -16.54
N THR A 397 -16.06 -11.92 -17.85
CA THR A 397 -14.76 -11.60 -18.44
C THR A 397 -14.55 -10.09 -18.40
N TYR A 398 -13.58 -9.65 -17.60
CA TYR A 398 -13.20 -8.25 -17.47
C TYR A 398 -12.43 -7.78 -18.74
N PRO A 399 -12.46 -6.48 -19.07
CA PRO A 399 -11.76 -5.97 -20.26
C PRO A 399 -10.29 -6.36 -20.28
N TYR A 400 -9.78 -6.69 -21.47
CA TYR A 400 -8.39 -7.11 -21.72
C TYR A 400 -7.95 -8.44 -21.06
N HIS A 401 -8.85 -9.14 -20.34
CA HIS A 401 -8.64 -10.52 -19.91
C HIS A 401 -9.31 -11.51 -20.88
N ASN A 402 -8.74 -12.72 -20.98
CA ASN A 402 -9.18 -13.78 -21.90
C ASN A 402 -10.00 -14.90 -21.23
N GLN A 403 -10.17 -14.83 -19.91
CA GLN A 403 -10.87 -15.80 -19.08
C GLN A 403 -11.67 -15.05 -18.01
N PRO A 404 -12.84 -15.59 -17.57
CA PRO A 404 -13.69 -14.91 -16.60
C PRO A 404 -13.09 -14.98 -15.18
N GLY A 405 -13.54 -14.06 -14.33
CA GLY A 405 -13.20 -14.03 -12.90
C GLY A 405 -12.45 -12.78 -12.46
N PHE A 406 -12.66 -12.41 -11.20
CA PHE A 406 -12.01 -11.26 -10.55
C PHE A 406 -10.85 -11.66 -9.64
N TRP A 407 -10.88 -12.86 -9.04
CA TRP A 407 -10.06 -13.22 -7.87
C TRP A 407 -8.65 -13.73 -8.19
N TYR A 408 -7.80 -12.88 -8.74
CA TYR A 408 -6.38 -13.17 -8.95
C TYR A 408 -5.52 -12.77 -7.76
N LEU A 409 -4.30 -13.33 -7.66
CA LEU A 409 -3.19 -12.61 -7.04
C LEU A 409 -2.69 -11.56 -8.04
N TYR A 410 -3.15 -10.32 -7.87
CA TYR A 410 -2.82 -9.20 -8.76
C TYR A 410 -1.53 -8.49 -8.35
N GLU A 411 -1.10 -8.67 -7.11
CA GLU A 411 -0.28 -7.71 -6.39
C GLU A 411 0.72 -8.37 -5.43
N ILE A 412 2.00 -7.94 -5.50
CA ILE A 412 3.18 -8.49 -4.80
C ILE A 412 4.24 -7.38 -4.52
N ALA A 413 3.85 -6.17 -4.06
CA ALA A 413 4.78 -5.03 -3.88
C ALA A 413 5.91 -5.36 -2.91
N PHE A 414 7.00 -4.61 -2.95
CA PHE A 414 7.74 -4.36 -1.72
C PHE A 414 8.31 -2.95 -1.65
N GLY A 415 8.44 -2.46 -0.41
CA GLY A 415 9.17 -1.24 -0.13
C GLY A 415 10.66 -1.44 -0.37
N SER A 416 11.40 -0.36 -0.63
CA SER A 416 12.84 -0.38 -0.92
C SER A 416 13.67 0.48 0.04
N HIS A 417 13.02 1.17 1.00
CA HIS A 417 13.68 2.15 1.85
C HIS A 417 14.11 1.55 3.21
N PRO A 418 15.41 1.43 3.54
CA PRO A 418 15.85 0.82 4.81
C PRO A 418 15.49 1.65 6.05
N LYS A 419 15.42 2.98 5.90
CA LYS A 419 15.02 3.93 6.97
C LYS A 419 13.52 4.17 7.14
N ALA A 420 12.65 3.45 6.41
CA ALA A 420 11.21 3.52 6.66
C ALA A 420 10.81 2.60 7.83
N PHE A 421 9.74 2.97 8.53
CA PHE A 421 9.36 2.41 9.83
C PHE A 421 7.84 2.41 10.00
N ARG A 422 7.32 1.56 10.89
CA ARG A 422 5.90 1.58 11.26
C ARG A 422 5.55 2.88 11.95
N HIS A 423 4.82 3.74 11.27
CA HIS A 423 4.61 5.12 11.71
C HIS A 423 3.60 5.20 12.88
N PRO A 424 3.94 5.82 14.03
CA PRO A 424 3.07 5.82 15.21
C PRO A 424 1.73 6.56 15.02
N ILE A 425 1.71 7.71 14.33
CA ILE A 425 0.50 8.53 14.17
C ILE A 425 -0.64 7.80 13.43
N PRO A 426 -0.46 7.31 12.18
CA PRO A 426 -1.54 6.62 11.45
C PRO A 426 -1.91 5.28 12.10
N LEU A 427 -0.94 4.60 12.74
CA LEU A 427 -1.24 3.39 13.52
C LEU A 427 -2.15 3.70 14.71
N LEU A 428 -1.73 4.60 15.60
CA LEU A 428 -2.47 4.88 16.84
C LEU A 428 -3.78 5.65 16.61
N LYS A 429 -3.92 6.33 15.47
CA LYS A 429 -5.13 7.10 15.10
C LYS A 429 -6.19 6.25 14.39
N THR A 430 -5.78 5.36 13.48
CA THR A 430 -6.72 4.60 12.61
C THR A 430 -6.32 3.14 12.37
N GLY A 431 -5.35 2.59 13.11
CA GLY A 431 -4.80 1.25 12.89
C GLY A 431 -4.08 1.08 11.55
N ASN A 432 -3.77 2.18 10.86
CA ASN A 432 -3.33 2.16 9.47
C ASN A 432 -1.83 1.88 9.36
N THR A 433 -1.48 0.81 8.65
CA THR A 433 -0.09 0.39 8.39
C THR A 433 0.39 0.71 6.96
N SER A 434 -0.25 1.62 6.20
CA SER A 434 0.28 1.96 4.86
C SER A 434 1.76 2.30 4.85
N PRO A 435 2.32 3.07 5.81
CA PRO A 435 3.74 3.43 5.81
C PRO A 435 4.70 2.24 5.80
N ASP A 436 4.32 1.10 6.38
CA ASP A 436 5.11 -0.14 6.37
C ASP A 436 5.47 -0.58 4.93
N ARG A 437 4.64 -0.24 3.92
CA ARG A 437 4.83 -0.58 2.49
C ARG A 437 6.06 0.03 1.82
N VAL A 438 6.73 0.96 2.49
CA VAL A 438 7.92 1.69 1.98
C VAL A 438 9.22 1.07 2.51
N ARG A 439 9.14 0.28 3.60
CA ARG A 439 10.28 -0.41 4.23
C ARG A 439 10.85 -1.47 3.30
N SER A 440 12.18 -1.43 3.09
CA SER A 440 12.92 -2.43 2.29
C SER A 440 12.47 -3.86 2.60
N GLY A 441 12.02 -4.61 1.61
CA GLY A 441 11.70 -6.04 1.77
C GLY A 441 10.45 -6.41 2.57
N VAL A 442 9.61 -5.44 3.00
CA VAL A 442 8.23 -5.75 3.38
C VAL A 442 7.45 -6.05 2.11
N ILE A 443 7.05 -7.31 1.91
CA ILE A 443 6.23 -7.70 0.76
C ILE A 443 4.75 -7.41 1.02
N HIS A 444 4.06 -7.15 -0.07
CA HIS A 444 2.71 -6.68 -0.11
C HIS A 444 1.88 -7.47 -1.11
N TRP A 445 0.89 -8.20 -0.64
CA TRP A 445 0.09 -9.12 -1.45
C TRP A 445 -1.27 -8.53 -1.71
N GLY A 446 -1.87 -8.64 -2.90
CA GLY A 446 -3.22 -8.13 -3.15
C GLY A 446 -4.06 -8.85 -4.19
N LEU A 447 -5.38 -8.80 -3.97
CA LEU A 447 -6.32 -9.75 -4.55
C LEU A 447 -7.46 -9.05 -5.28
N GLY A 448 -7.84 -9.59 -6.43
CA GLY A 448 -8.77 -8.94 -7.35
C GLY A 448 -8.08 -8.68 -8.68
N ILE A 449 -8.51 -7.65 -9.42
CA ILE A 449 -7.83 -7.14 -10.62
C ILE A 449 -8.13 -5.64 -10.80
N ARG A 450 -7.20 -4.93 -11.45
CA ARG A 450 -7.42 -3.60 -12.03
C ARG A 450 -6.68 -3.47 -13.36
N LEU A 451 -7.25 -2.68 -14.27
CA LEU A 451 -6.46 -2.05 -15.33
C LEU A 451 -6.41 -0.54 -15.12
N TRP A 452 -5.20 0.02 -15.02
CA TRP A 452 -5.01 1.45 -14.78
C TRP A 452 -5.15 2.32 -16.02
N HIS A 453 -4.85 1.79 -17.19
CA HIS A 453 -4.87 2.49 -18.48
C HIS A 453 -5.08 1.48 -19.61
N ASP A 454 -5.68 1.91 -20.71
CA ASP A 454 -5.80 1.04 -21.89
C ASP A 454 -4.39 0.74 -22.47
N PRO A 455 -4.19 -0.38 -23.19
CA PRO A 455 -2.86 -0.78 -23.68
C PRO A 455 -2.12 0.32 -24.46
N ASP A 456 -2.87 1.14 -25.20
CA ASP A 456 -2.36 2.17 -26.12
C ASP A 456 -2.54 3.61 -25.61
N ALA A 457 -2.98 3.81 -24.35
CA ALA A 457 -3.26 5.12 -23.77
C ALA A 457 -2.57 5.34 -22.40
N PRO A 458 -2.11 6.56 -22.08
CA PRO A 458 -1.51 6.87 -20.76
C PRO A 458 -2.53 7.29 -19.68
N THR A 459 -3.78 7.52 -20.08
CA THR A 459 -4.92 7.98 -19.27
C THR A 459 -5.66 6.82 -18.59
N GLU A 460 -6.57 7.14 -17.67
CA GLU A 460 -7.34 6.10 -16.96
C GLU A 460 -8.29 5.35 -17.89
N SER A 461 -8.30 4.01 -17.82
CA SER A 461 -9.05 3.15 -18.76
C SER A 461 -10.55 3.46 -18.75
N LYS A 462 -11.02 4.06 -19.85
CA LYS A 462 -12.46 4.32 -20.08
C LYS A 462 -13.22 3.01 -20.23
N VAL A 463 -12.63 2.01 -20.91
CA VAL A 463 -13.26 0.71 -21.13
C VAL A 463 -13.45 -0.05 -19.82
N TRP A 464 -12.45 -0.04 -18.93
CA TRP A 464 -12.53 -0.65 -17.60
C TRP A 464 -13.57 0.04 -16.71
N ARG A 465 -13.58 1.38 -16.70
CA ARG A 465 -14.59 2.19 -15.99
C ARG A 465 -16.00 1.89 -16.46
N ASP A 466 -16.26 2.01 -17.76
CA ASP A 466 -17.60 1.84 -18.32
C ASP A 466 -18.11 0.40 -18.11
N PHE A 467 -17.22 -0.59 -18.12
CA PHE A 467 -17.52 -1.97 -17.73
C PHE A 467 -17.91 -2.10 -16.25
N SER A 468 -17.15 -1.47 -15.34
CA SER A 468 -17.48 -1.41 -13.92
C SER A 468 -18.86 -0.75 -13.69
N GLU A 469 -19.07 0.46 -14.21
CA GLU A 469 -20.34 1.21 -14.12
C GLU A 469 -21.54 0.41 -14.64
N LYS A 470 -21.40 -0.22 -15.81
CA LYS A 470 -22.48 -0.97 -16.47
C LYS A 470 -22.89 -2.21 -15.68
N ASN A 471 -21.93 -2.95 -15.16
CA ASN A 471 -22.18 -4.23 -14.52
C ASN A 471 -22.33 -4.13 -12.99
N ASN A 472 -21.99 -2.99 -12.38
CA ASN A 472 -21.82 -2.81 -10.93
C ASN A 472 -20.91 -3.88 -10.30
N VAL A 473 -19.67 -3.91 -10.76
CA VAL A 473 -18.58 -4.77 -10.26
C VAL A 473 -17.45 -3.88 -9.70
N PRO A 474 -16.43 -4.43 -9.02
CA PRO A 474 -15.32 -3.63 -8.51
C PRO A 474 -14.52 -3.00 -9.67
N PHE A 475 -14.18 -1.73 -9.52
CA PHE A 475 -13.25 -1.02 -10.39
C PHE A 475 -11.78 -1.25 -10.01
N ASP A 476 -11.51 -1.64 -8.77
CA ASP A 476 -10.17 -1.88 -8.24
C ASP A 476 -10.11 -3.19 -7.45
N HIS A 477 -8.90 -3.73 -7.31
CA HIS A 477 -8.59 -4.85 -6.45
C HIS A 477 -8.70 -4.44 -4.95
N GLY A 478 -8.42 -5.38 -4.05
CA GLY A 478 -8.43 -5.14 -2.60
C GLY A 478 -7.82 -6.30 -1.81
N TRP A 479 -8.38 -6.54 -0.63
CA TRP A 479 -8.17 -7.76 0.17
C TRP A 479 -6.71 -8.15 0.40
N HIS A 480 -5.87 -7.19 0.74
CA HIS A 480 -4.43 -7.36 0.59
C HIS A 480 -3.73 -7.86 1.89
N THR A 481 -2.41 -8.08 1.94
CA THR A 481 -1.66 -8.52 3.15
C THR A 481 -0.22 -8.02 3.15
N HIS A 482 0.38 -7.78 4.33
CA HIS A 482 1.82 -7.61 4.48
C HIS A 482 2.50 -8.91 4.91
N THR A 483 3.69 -9.21 4.38
CA THR A 483 4.63 -10.18 4.98
C THR A 483 5.99 -9.52 5.18
N TYR A 484 6.65 -9.83 6.31
CA TYR A 484 7.79 -9.06 6.80
C TYR A 484 9.13 -9.79 6.70
N PHE A 485 9.12 -11.10 6.47
CA PHE A 485 10.30 -11.97 6.57
C PHE A 485 10.44 -12.88 5.34
N THR A 486 9.95 -12.39 4.20
CA THR A 486 9.85 -13.22 3.00
C THR A 486 11.20 -13.35 2.31
N THR A 487 11.56 -14.59 1.98
CA THR A 487 12.61 -14.86 0.99
C THR A 487 11.94 -14.94 -0.38
N TYR A 488 12.28 -13.99 -1.25
CA TYR A 488 11.74 -13.86 -2.60
C TYR A 488 12.85 -14.10 -3.60
N ARG A 489 12.72 -15.14 -4.44
CA ARG A 489 13.75 -15.58 -5.35
C ARG A 489 13.26 -15.69 -6.79
N LEU A 490 14.15 -15.34 -7.70
CA LEU A 490 13.94 -15.33 -9.14
C LEU A 490 14.89 -16.32 -9.80
N ARG A 491 14.40 -17.10 -10.76
CA ARG A 491 15.24 -17.90 -11.64
C ARG A 491 15.47 -17.16 -12.95
N LEU A 492 16.74 -16.99 -13.28
CA LEU A 492 17.18 -16.37 -14.52
C LEU A 492 17.21 -17.41 -15.65
N ARG A 493 16.45 -17.10 -16.69
CA ARG A 493 16.35 -17.81 -17.97
C ARG A 493 17.73 -18.00 -18.58
N ASN A 494 17.92 -19.13 -19.26
CA ASN A 494 19.16 -19.55 -19.93
C ASN A 494 20.38 -19.79 -19.01
N ALA A 495 20.51 -19.07 -17.89
CA ALA A 495 21.54 -19.29 -16.88
C ALA A 495 21.16 -20.40 -15.86
N ASN A 496 19.85 -20.69 -15.69
CA ASN A 496 19.31 -21.56 -14.65
C ASN A 496 19.82 -21.20 -13.22
N LYS A 497 20.14 -19.92 -13.02
CA LYS A 497 20.67 -19.35 -11.78
C LYS A 497 19.52 -18.78 -10.97
N TRP A 498 19.49 -19.07 -9.68
CA TRP A 498 18.61 -18.38 -8.73
C TRP A 498 19.29 -17.13 -8.18
N VAL A 499 18.52 -16.07 -8.03
CA VAL A 499 18.91 -14.82 -7.37
C VAL A 499 17.84 -14.51 -6.33
N ASN A 500 18.25 -14.32 -5.07
CA ASN A 500 17.35 -13.85 -4.02
C ASN A 500 17.28 -12.33 -4.13
N VAL A 501 16.07 -11.81 -4.38
CA VAL A 501 15.74 -10.38 -4.39
C VAL A 501 15.57 -9.89 -2.96
N LEU A 502 14.88 -10.71 -2.15
CA LEU A 502 14.75 -10.56 -0.71
C LEU A 502 15.23 -11.84 -0.03
N GLU A 503 15.99 -11.69 1.04
CA GLU A 503 16.39 -12.79 1.94
C GLU A 503 15.82 -12.48 3.31
N LYS A 504 14.81 -13.24 3.75
CA LYS A 504 14.18 -13.09 5.08
C LYS A 504 13.70 -11.67 5.40
N GLY A 505 13.18 -10.98 4.39
CA GLY A 505 12.74 -9.58 4.49
C GLY A 505 13.86 -8.53 4.42
N HIS A 506 15.13 -8.90 4.19
CA HIS A 506 16.20 -7.97 3.84
C HIS A 506 16.34 -7.85 2.32
N MET A 507 16.57 -6.65 1.81
CA MET A 507 16.71 -6.39 0.36
C MET A 507 18.16 -6.58 -0.09
N THR A 508 18.44 -7.66 -0.82
CA THR A 508 19.81 -8.14 -1.09
C THR A 508 20.66 -7.17 -1.91
N SER A 509 20.05 -6.25 -2.67
CA SER A 509 20.77 -5.19 -3.38
C SER A 509 21.40 -4.16 -2.44
N LEU A 510 20.98 -4.06 -1.18
CA LEU A 510 21.64 -3.24 -0.15
C LEU A 510 23.05 -3.78 0.18
N ASP A 511 23.29 -5.09 -0.01
CA ASP A 511 24.61 -5.69 0.15
C ASP A 511 25.49 -5.62 -1.11
N ASN A 512 24.98 -5.10 -2.22
CA ASN A 512 25.72 -5.02 -3.48
C ASN A 512 27.01 -4.16 -3.30
N PRO A 513 28.19 -4.63 -3.76
CA PRO A 513 29.44 -3.90 -3.59
C PRO A 513 29.43 -2.46 -4.13
N GLU A 514 28.72 -2.18 -5.22
CA GLU A 514 28.60 -0.83 -5.81
C GLU A 514 27.72 0.08 -4.94
N VAL A 515 26.59 -0.45 -4.45
CA VAL A 515 25.70 0.25 -3.49
C VAL A 515 26.45 0.56 -2.20
N ARG A 516 27.20 -0.41 -1.67
CA ARG A 516 28.06 -0.23 -0.48
C ARG A 516 29.19 0.77 -0.71
N ALA A 517 29.82 0.76 -1.88
CA ALA A 517 30.84 1.74 -2.25
C ALA A 517 30.27 3.16 -2.38
N LEU A 518 29.08 3.32 -2.98
CA LEU A 518 28.41 4.62 -3.08
C LEU A 518 27.98 5.14 -1.70
N ALA A 519 27.38 4.27 -0.88
CA ALA A 519 26.97 4.56 0.49
C ALA A 519 28.12 5.07 1.37
N SER A 520 29.35 4.56 1.18
CA SER A 520 30.53 4.99 1.93
C SER A 520 30.88 6.49 1.79
N ARG A 521 30.34 7.17 0.77
CA ARG A 521 30.48 8.63 0.59
C ARG A 521 29.59 9.46 1.53
N TYR A 522 28.58 8.83 2.11
CA TYR A 522 27.54 9.49 2.93
C TYR A 522 27.61 9.11 4.42
N GLY A 523 28.33 8.05 4.77
CA GLY A 523 28.51 7.58 6.14
C GLY A 523 29.03 6.15 6.20
N ASP A 524 28.93 5.50 7.37
CA ASP A 524 29.19 4.07 7.48
C ASP A 524 28.15 3.28 6.66
N PRO A 525 28.55 2.54 5.59
CA PRO A 525 27.61 1.77 4.79
C PRO A 525 26.93 0.66 5.61
N ASN A 526 27.55 0.14 6.67
CA ASN A 526 26.93 -0.87 7.54
C ASN A 526 25.75 -0.31 8.33
N TYR A 527 25.77 0.97 8.70
CA TYR A 527 24.62 1.63 9.30
C TYR A 527 23.64 2.16 8.26
N LEU A 528 24.13 2.82 7.21
CA LEU A 528 23.29 3.49 6.22
C LEU A 528 22.39 2.51 5.46
N LEU A 529 22.90 1.34 5.10
CA LEU A 529 22.17 0.35 4.28
C LEU A 529 21.34 -0.63 5.11
N THR A 530 21.43 -0.56 6.44
CA THR A 530 20.72 -1.45 7.37
C THR A 530 19.35 -0.91 7.74
N GLU A 531 18.36 -1.78 7.93
CA GLU A 531 17.01 -1.35 8.31
C GLU A 531 16.91 -0.84 9.75
N ASP A 532 16.33 0.37 9.90
CA ASP A 532 16.11 0.98 11.23
C ASP A 532 14.93 0.36 11.98
N TRP A 533 14.01 -0.27 11.24
CA TRP A 533 12.82 -0.92 11.79
C TRP A 533 12.69 -2.36 11.27
N ILE A 534 12.47 -3.28 12.19
CA ILE A 534 12.11 -4.69 11.97
C ILE A 534 10.97 -4.98 12.96
N PRO A 535 9.81 -5.48 12.51
CA PRO A 535 8.70 -5.81 13.41
C PRO A 535 9.10 -6.90 14.41
N GLU A 536 8.55 -6.80 15.62
CA GLU A 536 8.62 -7.86 16.63
C GLU A 536 7.45 -8.84 16.39
N VAL A 537 7.78 -10.10 16.09
CA VAL A 537 6.80 -11.18 15.88
C VAL A 537 7.18 -12.41 16.72
N PRO A 538 6.44 -12.67 17.82
CA PRO A 538 6.61 -13.86 18.66
C PRO A 538 6.65 -15.15 17.87
N GLY A 539 7.58 -16.04 18.22
CA GLY A 539 7.76 -17.34 17.57
C GLY A 539 8.40 -17.29 16.17
N ILE A 540 8.74 -16.09 15.66
CA ILE A 540 9.47 -15.93 14.38
C ILE A 540 10.82 -15.26 14.61
N ASN A 541 10.83 -14.03 15.12
CA ASN A 541 12.06 -13.29 15.45
C ASN A 541 12.11 -12.78 16.90
N ALA A 542 11.08 -13.06 17.70
CA ALA A 542 11.02 -12.73 19.12
C ALA A 542 10.55 -13.93 19.95
N ALA A 543 10.84 -13.94 21.25
CA ALA A 543 10.42 -15.00 22.15
C ALA A 543 8.89 -15.08 22.29
N GLY A 544 8.34 -16.30 22.26
CA GLY A 544 6.91 -16.59 22.36
C GLY A 544 6.48 -17.65 21.33
N ASP A 545 5.16 -17.81 21.16
CA ASP A 545 4.54 -18.72 20.21
C ASP A 545 3.72 -17.93 19.17
N TYR A 546 4.02 -18.11 17.88
CA TYR A 546 3.36 -17.35 16.80
C TYR A 546 1.84 -17.60 16.74
N LEU A 547 1.40 -18.86 16.87
CA LEU A 547 -0.01 -19.24 16.72
C LEU A 547 -0.86 -18.82 17.92
N LYS A 548 -0.25 -18.70 19.10
CA LYS A 548 -0.91 -18.33 20.35
C LYS A 548 -0.80 -16.83 20.67
N ASP A 549 0.39 -16.25 20.55
CA ASP A 549 0.72 -14.93 21.09
C ASP A 549 0.64 -13.80 20.04
N TYR A 550 0.59 -14.12 18.74
CA TYR A 550 0.54 -13.12 17.65
C TYR A 550 -0.60 -13.33 16.64
N ALA A 551 -0.64 -14.48 15.96
CA ALA A 551 -1.54 -14.77 14.85
C ALA A 551 -3.05 -14.52 15.09
N PRO A 552 -3.61 -14.70 16.30
CA PRO A 552 -5.03 -14.42 16.56
C PRO A 552 -5.36 -12.91 16.61
N ALA A 553 -4.40 -12.06 17.01
CA ALA A 553 -4.60 -10.64 17.25
C ALA A 553 -3.30 -9.83 17.04
N PRO A 554 -2.75 -9.79 15.81
CA PRO A 554 -1.44 -9.17 15.55
C PRO A 554 -1.44 -7.65 15.79
N GLY A 555 -2.60 -7.00 15.67
CA GLY A 555 -2.76 -5.59 16.00
C GLY A 555 -2.58 -5.30 17.49
N ASP A 556 -3.24 -6.04 18.38
CA ASP A 556 -3.08 -5.89 19.84
C ASP A 556 -1.61 -6.03 20.27
N TYR A 557 -0.85 -6.90 19.60
CA TYR A 557 0.60 -7.05 19.82
C TYR A 557 1.37 -5.81 19.32
N ALA A 558 1.14 -5.41 18.07
CA ALA A 558 1.81 -4.27 17.45
C ALA A 558 1.54 -2.94 18.19
N PHE A 559 0.34 -2.75 18.74
CA PHE A 559 0.00 -1.60 19.57
C PHE A 559 0.77 -1.61 20.90
N LYS A 560 0.88 -2.75 21.60
CA LYS A 560 1.68 -2.85 22.84
C LYS A 560 3.18 -2.60 22.60
N VAL A 561 3.72 -3.06 21.47
CA VAL A 561 5.09 -2.75 21.04
C VAL A 561 5.24 -1.23 20.82
N MET A 562 4.27 -0.60 20.16
CA MET A 562 4.25 0.84 19.92
C MET A 562 4.16 1.66 21.22
N GLU A 563 3.36 1.21 22.19
CA GLU A 563 3.25 1.81 23.52
C GLU A 563 4.60 1.78 24.25
N LYS A 564 5.28 0.62 24.31
CA LYS A 564 6.63 0.50 24.86
C LYS A 564 7.63 1.42 24.15
N ALA A 565 7.59 1.45 22.82
CA ALA A 565 8.50 2.23 21.99
C ALA A 565 8.36 3.75 22.20
N ASN A 566 7.12 4.23 22.40
CA ASN A 566 6.83 5.62 22.71
C ASN A 566 7.07 5.99 24.19
N ALA A 567 6.99 5.01 25.10
CA ALA A 567 7.24 5.18 26.53
C ALA A 567 8.73 5.11 26.92
N GLY A 568 9.62 4.72 26.00
CA GLY A 568 11.06 4.58 26.28
C GLY A 568 11.47 3.21 26.82
N THR A 569 10.52 2.27 26.89
CA THR A 569 10.64 0.98 27.60
C THR A 569 10.69 -0.23 26.67
N TYR A 570 11.05 -0.01 25.40
CA TYR A 570 11.25 -1.07 24.43
C TYR A 570 12.71 -1.54 24.41
N ASP A 571 12.94 -2.85 24.37
CA ASP A 571 14.30 -3.40 24.51
C ASP A 571 15.13 -3.32 23.21
N HIS A 572 14.46 -3.24 22.05
CA HIS A 572 15.08 -3.37 20.74
C HIS A 572 15.24 -2.02 20.00
N TYR A 573 15.77 -0.99 20.66
CA TYR A 573 16.13 0.29 20.00
C TYR A 573 17.37 0.15 19.10
N PHE A 574 17.33 0.80 17.93
CA PHE A 574 18.40 0.79 16.93
C PHE A 574 18.63 2.20 16.31
N PRO A 575 19.89 2.65 16.11
CA PRO A 575 21.13 2.04 16.60
C PRO A 575 21.18 2.06 18.14
N GLY A 576 22.14 1.34 18.74
CA GLY A 576 22.20 1.10 20.18
C GLY A 576 22.01 2.35 21.04
N ALA A 577 21.05 2.27 21.97
CA ALA A 577 20.52 3.29 22.90
C ALA A 577 21.12 4.72 22.87
N GLY A 578 20.98 5.41 21.74
CA GLY A 578 21.19 6.86 21.63
C GLY A 578 19.86 7.60 21.87
N ALA A 579 19.65 8.06 23.11
CA ALA A 579 18.47 8.80 23.60
C ALA A 579 17.11 8.09 23.42
N GLN A 580 16.63 7.40 24.46
CA GLN A 580 15.29 6.81 24.49
C GLN A 580 14.17 7.85 24.30
N ILE A 581 13.17 7.48 23.53
CA ILE A 581 11.98 8.28 23.24
C ILE A 581 11.03 8.28 24.45
N THR A 582 10.53 9.45 24.86
CA THR A 582 9.45 9.55 25.86
C THR A 582 8.36 10.53 25.39
N TYR A 583 7.43 10.06 24.56
CA TYR A 583 6.29 10.88 24.12
C TYR A 583 5.20 10.95 25.21
N GLY A 584 5.41 11.88 26.16
CA GLY A 584 4.35 12.48 26.97
C GLY A 584 3.65 11.59 27.99
N GLN A 585 3.91 11.85 29.29
CA GLN A 585 2.77 11.94 30.20
C GLN A 585 1.87 13.09 29.70
N GLN A 586 0.57 12.86 29.58
CA GLN A 586 -0.36 13.98 29.41
C GLN A 586 -0.16 14.96 30.57
N PRO A 587 -0.15 16.29 30.34
CA PRO A 587 -0.28 17.23 31.45
C PRO A 587 -1.59 16.89 32.18
N ALA A 588 -1.47 16.63 33.49
CA ALA A 588 -2.61 16.23 34.30
C ALA A 588 -3.75 17.22 34.12
N LYS A 589 -4.98 16.72 33.92
CA LYS A 589 -6.18 17.55 33.77
C LYS A 589 -6.32 18.45 35.01
N THR A 590 -5.89 19.70 34.90
CA THR A 590 -6.09 20.70 35.93
C THR A 590 -7.58 21.01 35.98
N ASN A 591 -8.27 20.43 36.96
CA ASN A 591 -9.66 20.75 37.29
C ASN A 591 -9.77 22.16 37.91
N ALA A 592 -9.26 23.17 37.21
CA ALA A 592 -9.48 24.57 37.51
C ALA A 592 -10.89 24.93 37.02
N LYS A 593 -11.85 25.03 37.95
CA LYS A 593 -13.15 25.65 37.66
C LYS A 593 -12.92 27.06 37.12
N PRO A 594 -13.67 27.53 36.11
CA PRO A 594 -13.56 28.92 35.66
C PRO A 594 -13.98 29.85 36.81
N GLY A 595 -12.99 30.57 37.36
CA GLY A 595 -13.21 31.56 38.40
C GLY A 595 -14.00 32.74 37.83
N ALA A 596 -15.10 33.10 38.49
CA ALA A 596 -15.89 34.26 38.10
C ALA A 596 -15.05 35.54 38.13
N ALA A 597 -15.17 36.36 37.10
CA ALA A 597 -14.56 37.68 37.07
C ALA A 597 -15.02 38.51 38.28
N ARG A 598 -14.07 39.03 39.08
CA ARG A 598 -14.33 40.10 40.04
C ARG A 598 -13.60 41.35 39.59
N THR A 599 -14.41 42.37 39.33
CA THR A 599 -13.99 43.74 39.05
C THR A 599 -13.55 44.46 40.32
N GLY A 600 -12.52 45.29 40.20
CA GLY A 600 -12.38 46.51 40.99
C GLY A 600 -11.47 46.49 42.22
N GLY A 601 -10.50 47.41 42.22
CA GLY A 601 -10.49 48.48 43.22
C GLY A 601 -9.51 48.37 44.39
N GLN A 602 -8.51 49.26 44.37
CA GLN A 602 -8.01 50.08 45.50
C GLN A 602 -8.06 49.45 46.92
N HIS A 603 -6.91 49.07 47.46
CA HIS A 603 -6.04 50.01 48.20
C HIS A 603 -4.65 49.43 48.47
#